data_AF-A0A946HY48-F1
#
_entry.id   AF-A0A946HY48-F1
#
_cell.length_a   1.000
_cell.length_b   1.000
_cell.length_c   1.000
_cell.angle_alpha   90.00
_cell.angle_beta   90.00
_cell.angle_gamma   90.00
#
_symmetry.space_group_name_H-M   'P 1'
#
loop_
_entity.id
_entity.type
_entity.pdbx_description
1 polymer ?
#
loop_
_entity_poly.entity_id
_entity_poly.type
_entity_poly.pdbx_seq_one_letter_code
_entity_poly.pdbx_strand_id
1 'polypeptide(L)'
;MAANEYEFLDEAELSDFPGLMAVSQFVRMLAEVPWFGGLGLELDGREILLSEDYLLALGFPDAYISPVENWEEAAAAAANPDWNTEWWEAEEQVRVALVSEACLKADEETVMIALTHLQNQSIEAVLEPAELAAEAAGIEDEELIRAAAGAGAQAIYQAGLLLAAENEDDEHHAFALKYRLFESGRWPIGVVGNSFHIF
;
A
#
# COMPACT_ATOMS: atom_id res chain seq x y z
N MET A 1 28.34 14.98 9.66
CA MET A 1 28.75 14.33 8.39
C MET A 1 27.46 13.96 7.69
N ALA A 2 27.26 14.50 6.49
CA ALA A 2 26.16 14.32 5.53
C ALA A 2 24.73 14.41 6.09
N ALA A 3 24.20 15.63 6.19
CA ALA A 3 22.76 15.90 6.22
C ALA A 3 22.48 16.90 5.09
N ASN A 4 22.47 16.41 3.84
CA ASN A 4 21.83 17.08 2.71
C ASN A 4 21.84 16.10 1.53
N GLU A 5 20.70 15.49 1.16
CA GLU A 5 20.57 14.90 -0.18
C GLU A 5 19.14 14.68 -0.72
N TYR A 6 18.07 14.81 0.08
CA TYR A 6 16.70 14.89 -0.45
C TYR A 6 15.83 15.75 0.47
N GLU A 7 16.08 17.06 0.49
CA GLU A 7 15.12 18.00 1.07
C GLU A 7 13.88 17.93 0.17
N PHE A 8 12.85 17.23 0.64
CA PHE A 8 11.52 17.28 0.03
C PHE A 8 11.17 18.76 -0.19
N LEU A 9 10.61 19.08 -1.37
CA LEU A 9 10.23 20.44 -1.73
C LEU A 9 9.55 21.12 -0.54
N ASP A 10 10.02 22.33 -0.21
CA ASP A 10 9.45 23.14 0.87
C ASP A 10 7.93 23.23 0.68
N GLU A 11 7.14 23.19 1.77
CA GLU A 11 5.70 23.43 1.70
C GLU A 11 5.35 24.73 0.94
N ALA A 12 6.23 25.73 0.99
CA ALA A 12 6.11 26.96 0.21
C ALA A 12 6.26 26.70 -1.31
N GLU A 13 7.15 25.80 -1.72
CA GLU A 13 7.35 25.40 -3.12
C GLU A 13 6.22 24.51 -3.64
N LEU A 14 5.60 23.73 -2.76
CA LEU A 14 4.44 22.89 -3.09
C LEU A 14 3.09 23.62 -2.96
N SER A 15 3.07 24.87 -2.51
CA SER A 15 1.83 25.61 -2.29
C SER A 15 0.95 25.76 -3.54
N ASP A 16 1.55 25.70 -4.73
CA ASP A 16 0.86 25.71 -6.03
C ASP A 16 0.36 24.32 -6.48
N PHE A 17 0.67 23.25 -5.73
CA PHE A 17 0.37 21.85 -6.03
C PHE A 17 -0.35 21.16 -4.86
N PRO A 18 -1.67 21.33 -4.70
CA PRO A 18 -2.44 20.80 -3.57
C PRO A 18 -2.28 19.29 -3.35
N GLY A 19 -2.30 18.49 -4.42
CA GLY A 19 -2.10 17.04 -4.31
C GLY A 19 -0.73 16.65 -3.75
N LEU A 20 0.34 17.36 -4.14
CA LEU A 20 1.69 17.11 -3.61
C LEU A 20 1.86 17.60 -2.17
N MET A 21 1.17 18.68 -1.79
CA MET A 21 1.05 19.08 -0.38
C MET A 21 0.37 18.00 0.47
N ALA A 22 -0.71 17.39 -0.05
CA ALA A 22 -1.38 16.28 0.62
C ALA A 22 -0.43 15.08 0.79
N VAL A 23 0.38 14.74 -0.21
CA VAL A 23 1.43 13.70 -0.10
C VAL A 23 2.41 14.00 1.05
N SER A 24 2.86 15.24 1.19
CA SER A 24 3.76 15.64 2.28
C SER A 24 3.15 15.39 3.66
N GLN A 25 1.89 15.78 3.83
CA GLN A 25 1.16 15.62 5.08
C GLN A 25 0.92 14.14 5.38
N PHE A 26 0.56 13.37 4.36
CA PHE A 26 0.35 11.93 4.43
C PHE A 26 1.60 11.19 4.94
N VAL A 27 2.79 11.52 4.43
CA VAL A 27 4.06 10.94 4.90
C VAL A 27 4.25 11.10 6.41
N ARG A 28 3.89 12.26 6.96
CA ARG A 28 4.04 12.53 8.41
C ARG A 28 3.12 11.68 9.27
N MET A 29 2.01 11.21 8.71
CA MET A 29 1.03 10.39 9.42
C MET A 29 1.39 8.90 9.44
N LEU A 30 2.29 8.45 8.56
CA LEU A 30 2.62 7.02 8.42
C LEU A 30 3.18 6.39 9.71
N ALA A 31 3.81 7.18 10.57
CA ALA A 31 4.36 6.72 11.84
C ALA A 31 3.29 6.36 12.89
N GLU A 32 2.06 6.86 12.73
CA GLU A 32 0.96 6.63 13.67
C GLU A 32 0.10 5.42 13.29
N VAL A 33 0.32 4.86 12.10
CA VAL A 33 -0.46 3.73 11.57
C VAL A 33 -0.02 2.43 12.26
N PRO A 34 -0.95 1.60 12.74
CA PRO A 34 -0.64 0.34 13.41
C PRO A 34 -0.32 -0.78 12.40
N TRP A 35 0.69 -0.56 11.55
CA TRP A 35 1.10 -1.51 10.51
C TRP A 35 1.28 -2.92 11.09
N PHE A 36 0.69 -3.91 10.42
CA PHE A 36 0.79 -5.33 10.79
C PHE A 36 0.25 -5.69 12.20
N GLY A 37 -0.42 -4.77 12.89
CA GLY A 37 -0.99 -5.02 14.21
C GLY A 37 -2.17 -5.99 14.22
N GLY A 38 -2.76 -6.27 13.05
CA GLY A 38 -3.90 -7.16 12.88
C GLY A 38 -3.54 -8.58 12.46
N LEU A 39 -2.27 -8.85 12.12
CA LEU A 39 -1.87 -10.15 11.56
C LEU A 39 -2.21 -11.31 12.52
N GLY A 40 -2.87 -12.33 11.98
CA GLY A 40 -3.25 -13.55 12.70
C GLY A 40 -4.49 -13.41 13.60
N LEU A 41 -5.12 -12.24 13.61
CA LEU A 41 -6.46 -12.08 14.18
C LEU A 41 -7.52 -12.53 13.18
N GLU A 42 -8.68 -12.99 13.65
CA GLU A 42 -9.82 -13.25 12.77
C GLU A 42 -10.24 -11.95 12.06
N LEU A 43 -10.61 -12.03 10.78
CA LEU A 43 -11.17 -10.88 10.06
C LEU A 43 -12.53 -10.52 10.63
N ASP A 44 -12.74 -9.24 10.91
CA ASP A 44 -14.06 -8.75 11.26
C ASP A 44 -14.93 -8.46 10.01
N GLY A 45 -16.22 -8.18 10.22
CA GLY A 45 -17.14 -7.92 9.12
C GLY A 45 -16.80 -6.65 8.32
N ARG A 46 -16.07 -5.68 8.88
CA ARG A 46 -15.64 -4.47 8.18
C ARG A 46 -14.46 -4.77 7.27
N GLU A 47 -13.50 -5.57 7.75
CA GLU A 47 -12.33 -5.99 6.97
C GLU A 47 -12.75 -6.88 5.79
N ILE A 48 -13.75 -7.74 5.98
CA ILE A 48 -14.35 -8.52 4.90
C ILE A 48 -14.99 -7.61 3.85
N LEU A 49 -15.87 -6.68 4.27
CA LEU A 49 -16.52 -5.74 3.34
C LEU A 49 -15.49 -4.88 2.60
N LEU A 50 -14.46 -4.40 3.29
CA LEU A 50 -13.40 -3.60 2.68
C LEU A 50 -12.60 -4.41 1.63
N SER A 51 -12.39 -5.69 1.89
CA SER A 51 -11.75 -6.60 0.93
C SER A 51 -12.65 -6.85 -0.29
N GLU A 52 -13.96 -7.02 -0.08
CA GLU A 52 -14.95 -7.18 -1.16
C GLU A 52 -15.04 -5.91 -2.02
N ASP A 53 -15.08 -4.73 -1.41
CA ASP A 53 -15.11 -3.44 -2.11
C ASP A 53 -13.82 -3.24 -2.92
N TYR A 54 -12.66 -3.59 -2.35
CA TYR A 54 -11.38 -3.53 -3.05
C TYR A 54 -11.38 -4.40 -4.31
N LEU A 55 -11.86 -5.64 -4.20
CA LEU A 55 -11.96 -6.57 -5.32
C LEU A 55 -12.97 -6.09 -6.36
N LEU A 56 -14.11 -5.56 -5.91
CA LEU A 56 -15.12 -4.97 -6.79
C LEU A 56 -14.55 -3.79 -7.60
N ALA A 57 -13.78 -2.90 -6.96
CA ALA A 57 -13.15 -1.76 -7.61
C ALA A 57 -12.15 -2.18 -8.71
N LEU A 58 -11.53 -3.35 -8.56
CA LEU A 58 -10.62 -3.93 -9.56
C LEU A 58 -11.33 -4.83 -10.58
N GLY A 59 -12.63 -5.07 -10.45
CA GLY A 59 -13.40 -5.90 -11.38
C GLY A 59 -13.41 -7.40 -11.05
N PHE A 60 -13.14 -7.78 -9.80
CA PHE A 60 -13.12 -9.16 -9.30
C PHE A 60 -14.21 -9.43 -8.23
N PRO A 61 -15.50 -9.10 -8.47
CA PRO A 61 -16.55 -9.21 -7.44
C PRO A 61 -16.83 -10.65 -6.99
N ASP A 62 -16.44 -11.65 -7.79
CA ASP A 62 -16.67 -13.06 -7.52
C ASP A 62 -15.49 -13.74 -6.79
N ALA A 63 -14.41 -12.99 -6.48
CA ALA A 63 -13.28 -13.53 -5.75
C ALA A 63 -13.62 -13.75 -4.26
N TYR A 64 -13.22 -14.90 -3.71
CA TYR A 64 -13.49 -15.25 -2.31
C TYR A 64 -12.44 -14.65 -1.39
N ILE A 65 -12.87 -14.08 -0.26
CA ILE A 65 -11.95 -13.68 0.79
C ILE A 65 -11.42 -14.93 1.49
N SER A 66 -10.11 -15.09 1.49
CA SER A 66 -9.39 -16.18 2.14
C SER A 66 -8.51 -15.62 3.26
N PRO A 67 -8.99 -15.64 4.51
CA PRO A 67 -8.16 -15.28 5.65
C PRO A 67 -6.94 -16.19 5.74
N VAL A 68 -5.81 -15.60 6.11
CA VAL A 68 -4.54 -16.28 6.38
C VAL A 68 -4.31 -16.21 7.89
N GLU A 69 -4.06 -17.34 8.55
CA GLU A 69 -4.03 -17.38 10.01
C GLU A 69 -2.63 -17.15 10.58
N ASN A 70 -1.59 -17.36 9.78
CA ASN A 70 -0.21 -17.33 10.23
C ASN A 70 0.77 -17.03 9.09
N TRP A 71 2.01 -16.74 9.46
CA TRP A 71 3.08 -16.41 8.53
C TRP A 71 3.46 -17.55 7.57
N GLU A 72 3.30 -18.82 7.96
CA GLU A 72 3.58 -19.96 7.07
C GLU A 72 2.57 -20.02 5.91
N GLU A 73 1.29 -19.83 6.22
CA GLU A 73 0.24 -19.70 5.21
C GLU A 73 0.43 -18.45 4.35
N ALA A 74 0.87 -17.33 4.94
CA ALA A 74 1.17 -16.11 4.20
C ALA A 74 2.30 -16.35 3.18
N ALA A 75 3.37 -17.03 3.59
CA ALA A 75 4.46 -17.41 2.71
C ALA A 75 3.98 -18.35 1.59
N ALA A 76 3.14 -19.33 1.91
CA ALA A 76 2.58 -20.25 0.93
C ALA A 76 1.70 -19.54 -0.11
N ALA A 77 0.89 -18.57 0.32
CA ALA A 77 0.07 -17.75 -0.57
C ALA A 77 0.94 -16.84 -1.46
N ALA A 78 1.93 -16.15 -0.88
CA ALA A 78 2.82 -15.25 -1.60
C ALA A 78 3.70 -15.96 -2.64
N ALA A 79 4.13 -17.19 -2.36
CA ALA A 79 4.96 -18.00 -3.26
C ALA A 79 4.15 -18.79 -4.30
N ASN A 80 2.82 -18.68 -4.30
CA ASN A 80 1.98 -19.52 -5.15
C ASN A 80 2.13 -19.13 -6.64
N PRO A 81 2.51 -20.08 -7.52
CA PRO A 81 2.69 -19.79 -8.95
C PRO A 81 1.38 -19.53 -9.69
N ASP A 82 0.24 -19.92 -9.12
CA ASP A 82 -1.10 -19.71 -9.69
C ASP A 82 -1.69 -18.34 -9.27
N TRP A 83 -0.83 -17.36 -8.99
CA TRP A 83 -1.25 -15.99 -8.72
C TRP A 83 -1.97 -15.41 -9.95
N ASN A 84 -2.99 -14.61 -9.68
CA ASN A 84 -3.87 -14.07 -10.71
C ASN A 84 -3.21 -12.89 -11.41
N THR A 85 -2.76 -13.10 -12.65
CA THR A 85 -2.09 -12.08 -13.45
C THR A 85 -3.01 -10.94 -13.83
N GLU A 86 -4.30 -11.21 -14.05
CA GLU A 86 -5.29 -10.18 -14.42
C GLU A 86 -5.51 -9.18 -13.27
N TRP A 87 -5.53 -9.65 -12.03
CA TRP A 87 -5.63 -8.81 -10.83
C TRP A 87 -4.44 -7.86 -10.72
N TRP A 88 -3.23 -8.38 -10.91
CA TRP A 88 -2.02 -7.56 -10.89
C TRP A 88 -1.99 -6.55 -12.05
N GLU A 89 -2.37 -6.97 -13.26
CA GLU A 89 -2.47 -6.07 -14.41
C GLU A 89 -3.51 -4.97 -14.18
N ALA A 90 -4.64 -5.27 -13.53
CA ALA A 90 -5.64 -4.28 -13.15
C ALA A 90 -5.07 -3.24 -12.18
N GLU A 91 -4.37 -3.67 -11.12
CA GLU A 91 -3.67 -2.74 -10.22
C GLU A 91 -2.64 -1.88 -10.97
N GLU A 92 -1.84 -2.49 -11.85
CA GLU A 92 -0.80 -1.77 -12.58
C GLU A 92 -1.39 -0.74 -13.55
N GLN A 93 -2.52 -1.05 -14.20
CA GLN A 93 -3.24 -0.08 -15.04
C GLN A 93 -3.73 1.13 -14.24
N VAL A 94 -4.29 0.92 -13.04
CA VAL A 94 -4.70 2.01 -12.15
C VAL A 94 -3.50 2.86 -11.74
N ARG A 95 -2.37 2.22 -11.39
CA ARG A 95 -1.13 2.93 -11.02
C ARG A 95 -0.61 3.81 -12.16
N VAL A 96 -0.56 3.28 -13.38
CA VAL A 96 -0.10 4.03 -14.56
C VAL A 96 -1.04 5.20 -14.89
N ALA A 97 -2.35 5.01 -14.72
CA ALA A 97 -3.33 6.08 -14.90
C ALA A 97 -3.09 7.21 -13.90
N LEU A 98 -2.93 6.90 -12.60
CA LEU A 98 -2.68 7.92 -11.57
C LEU A 98 -1.38 8.69 -11.78
N VAL A 99 -0.30 8.03 -12.22
CA VAL A 99 0.95 8.74 -12.58
C VAL A 99 0.69 9.74 -13.71
N SER A 100 -0.05 9.30 -14.73
CA SER A 100 -0.39 10.18 -15.87
C SER A 100 -1.24 11.36 -15.41
N GLU A 101 -2.20 11.14 -14.52
CA GLU A 101 -3.06 12.17 -13.95
C GLU A 101 -2.30 13.16 -13.06
N ALA A 102 -1.40 12.69 -12.20
CA ALA A 102 -0.54 13.55 -11.39
C ALA A 102 0.32 14.49 -12.28
N CYS A 103 0.87 13.98 -13.39
CA CYS A 103 1.62 14.78 -14.36
C CYS A 103 0.75 15.77 -15.18
N LEU A 104 -0.59 15.72 -15.06
CA LEU A 104 -1.46 16.78 -15.57
C LEU A 104 -1.65 17.91 -14.56
N LYS A 105 -1.37 17.68 -13.27
CA LYS A 105 -1.53 18.63 -12.16
C LYS A 105 -0.26 19.44 -11.90
N ALA A 106 0.89 18.79 -12.00
CA ALA A 106 2.20 19.39 -11.84
C ALA A 106 3.14 18.95 -12.97
N ASP A 107 4.25 19.64 -13.16
CA ASP A 107 5.25 19.20 -14.12
C ASP A 107 5.89 17.87 -13.69
N GLU A 108 6.31 17.08 -14.67
CA GLU A 108 6.82 15.73 -14.46
C GLU A 108 8.03 15.67 -13.53
N GLU A 109 8.94 16.65 -13.58
CA GLU A 109 10.12 16.68 -12.72
C GLU A 109 9.71 16.83 -11.25
N THR A 110 8.82 17.79 -10.95
CA THR A 110 8.26 18.00 -9.62
C THR A 110 7.54 16.76 -9.09
N VAL A 111 6.69 16.13 -9.92
CA VAL A 111 5.98 14.89 -9.55
C VAL A 111 6.99 13.77 -9.23
N MET A 112 7.99 13.56 -10.07
CA MET A 112 8.96 12.48 -9.89
C MET A 112 9.84 12.67 -8.65
N ILE A 113 10.19 13.92 -8.30
CA ILE A 113 10.89 14.25 -7.05
C ILE A 113 10.02 13.86 -5.85
N ALA A 114 8.75 14.29 -5.84
CA ALA A 114 7.82 13.99 -4.75
C ALA A 114 7.59 12.48 -4.59
N LEU A 115 7.37 11.76 -5.70
CA LEU A 115 7.15 10.31 -5.69
C LEU A 115 8.39 9.52 -5.26
N THR A 116 9.59 9.98 -5.61
CA THR A 116 10.84 9.37 -5.15
C THR A 116 11.01 9.53 -3.65
N HIS A 117 10.69 10.72 -3.12
CA HIS A 117 10.70 10.94 -1.67
C HIS A 117 9.67 10.05 -0.96
N LEU A 118 8.44 10.00 -1.47
CA LEU A 118 7.38 9.12 -0.94
C LEU A 118 7.83 7.66 -0.92
N GLN A 119 8.44 7.16 -1.99
CA GLN A 119 8.92 5.79 -2.07
C GLN A 119 9.93 5.45 -0.97
N ASN A 120 10.87 6.36 -0.67
CA ASN A 120 11.86 6.16 0.38
C ASN A 120 11.19 6.13 1.77
N GLN A 121 10.30 7.08 2.04
CA GLN A 121 9.57 7.16 3.31
C GLN A 121 8.62 5.97 3.52
N SER A 122 8.07 5.43 2.43
CA SER A 122 7.16 4.28 2.48
C SER A 122 7.82 3.05 3.08
N ILE A 123 9.08 2.76 2.72
CA ILE A 123 9.82 1.61 3.26
C ILE A 123 10.21 1.84 4.72
N GLU A 124 10.68 3.04 5.06
CA GLU A 124 11.04 3.41 6.44
C GLU A 124 9.85 3.25 7.39
N ALA A 125 8.63 3.55 6.94
CA ALA A 125 7.41 3.46 7.74
C ALA A 125 7.00 2.03 8.11
N VAL A 126 7.35 1.02 7.30
CA VAL A 126 6.77 -0.34 7.40
C VAL A 126 7.79 -1.42 7.71
N LEU A 127 9.09 -1.19 7.49
CA LEU A 127 10.11 -2.22 7.71
C LEU A 127 10.22 -2.64 9.17
N GLU A 128 10.43 -1.67 10.09
CA GLU A 128 10.53 -1.97 11.52
C GLU A 128 9.22 -2.59 12.08
N PRO A 129 8.01 -2.08 11.75
CA PRO A 129 6.77 -2.75 12.13
C PRO A 129 6.64 -4.20 11.63
N ALA A 130 7.06 -4.48 10.39
CA ALA A 130 7.05 -5.85 9.86
C ALA A 130 8.03 -6.77 10.62
N GLU A 131 9.23 -6.27 10.92
CA GLU A 131 10.24 -6.99 11.72
C GLU A 131 9.70 -7.30 13.13
N LEU A 132 9.07 -6.33 13.79
CA LEU A 132 8.49 -6.51 15.13
C LEU A 132 7.32 -7.51 15.13
N ALA A 133 6.44 -7.44 14.11
CA ALA A 133 5.33 -8.38 13.98
C ALA A 133 5.82 -9.82 13.73
N ALA A 134 6.86 -9.98 12.91
CA ALA A 134 7.49 -11.27 12.67
C ALA A 134 8.22 -11.80 13.91
N GLU A 135 8.99 -10.96 14.61
CA GLU A 135 9.68 -11.32 15.85
C GLU A 135 8.69 -11.80 16.92
N ALA A 136 7.55 -11.09 17.09
CA ALA A 136 6.49 -11.47 18.02
C ALA A 136 5.88 -12.85 17.69
N ALA A 137 5.88 -13.24 16.41
CA ALA A 137 5.42 -14.54 15.94
C ALA A 137 6.54 -15.61 15.90
N GLY A 138 7.79 -15.26 16.25
CA GLY A 138 8.94 -16.16 16.19
C GLY A 138 9.41 -16.49 14.78
N ILE A 139 9.20 -15.58 13.83
CA ILE A 139 9.57 -15.73 12.42
C ILE A 139 10.92 -15.03 12.16
N GLU A 140 11.87 -15.77 11.58
CA GLU A 140 13.21 -15.27 11.22
C GLU A 140 13.42 -15.17 9.71
N ASP A 141 12.39 -15.45 8.90
CA ASP A 141 12.49 -15.43 7.43
C ASP A 141 12.55 -13.98 6.91
N GLU A 142 13.77 -13.52 6.62
CA GLU A 142 14.01 -12.17 6.09
C GLU A 142 13.32 -11.91 4.75
N GLU A 143 13.15 -12.92 3.89
CA GLU A 143 12.50 -12.74 2.59
C GLU A 143 11.00 -12.48 2.78
N LEU A 144 10.38 -13.20 3.70
CA LEU A 144 8.97 -13.03 4.04
C LEU A 144 8.70 -11.69 4.72
N ILE A 145 9.57 -11.28 5.66
CA ILE A 145 9.47 -9.96 6.31
C ILE A 145 9.57 -8.84 5.27
N ARG A 146 10.53 -8.95 4.34
CA ARG A 146 10.67 -7.99 3.24
C ARG A 146 9.50 -8.01 2.28
N ALA A 147 8.85 -9.15 2.06
CA ALA A 147 7.65 -9.23 1.24
C ALA A 147 6.48 -8.46 1.88
N ALA A 148 6.25 -8.64 3.19
CA ALA A 148 5.24 -7.90 3.93
C ALA A 148 5.51 -6.38 3.93
N ALA A 149 6.74 -5.98 4.28
CA ALA A 149 7.16 -4.59 4.26
C ALA A 149 7.06 -3.98 2.85
N GLY A 150 7.49 -4.71 1.82
CA GLY A 150 7.38 -4.27 0.42
C GLY A 150 5.93 -4.04 -0.01
N ALA A 151 5.02 -4.92 0.38
CA ALA A 151 3.59 -4.76 0.09
C ALA A 151 2.98 -3.53 0.79
N GLY A 152 3.32 -3.30 2.05
CA GLY A 152 2.91 -2.10 2.78
C GLY A 152 3.46 -0.82 2.14
N ALA A 153 4.74 -0.81 1.79
CA ALA A 153 5.36 0.35 1.13
C ALA A 153 4.75 0.63 -0.25
N GLN A 154 4.41 -0.43 -1.01
CA GLN A 154 3.69 -0.29 -2.27
C GLN A 154 2.30 0.33 -2.06
N ALA A 155 1.56 -0.10 -1.03
CA ALA A 155 0.25 0.47 -0.72
C ALA A 155 0.33 1.95 -0.32
N ILE A 156 1.33 2.35 0.46
CA ILE A 156 1.60 3.75 0.79
C ILE A 156 1.88 4.56 -0.48
N TYR A 157 2.76 4.06 -1.35
CA TYR A 157 3.08 4.72 -2.62
C TYR A 157 1.84 4.90 -3.51
N GLN A 158 1.01 3.84 -3.63
CA GLN A 158 -0.24 3.84 -4.38
C GLN A 158 -1.27 4.83 -3.81
N ALA A 159 -1.39 4.94 -2.49
CA ALA A 159 -2.25 5.94 -1.84
C ALA A 159 -1.73 7.36 -2.06
N GLY A 160 -0.42 7.59 -1.96
CA GLY A 160 0.16 8.90 -2.26
C GLY A 160 0.01 9.30 -3.73
N LEU A 161 0.00 8.35 -4.67
CA LEU A 161 -0.36 8.63 -6.07
C LEU A 161 -1.81 9.14 -6.21
N LEU A 162 -2.74 8.60 -5.42
CA LEU A 162 -4.13 9.07 -5.40
C LEU A 162 -4.21 10.54 -4.97
N LEU A 163 -3.46 10.90 -3.92
CA LEU A 163 -3.34 12.27 -3.43
C LEU A 163 -2.71 13.18 -4.49
N ALA A 164 -1.61 12.74 -5.11
CA ALA A 164 -0.91 13.52 -6.14
C ALA A 164 -1.78 13.76 -7.39
N ALA A 165 -2.66 12.82 -7.73
CA ALA A 165 -3.63 12.94 -8.81
C ALA A 165 -4.87 13.79 -8.44
N GLU A 166 -5.00 14.19 -7.17
CA GLU A 166 -6.16 14.89 -6.60
C GLU A 166 -7.47 14.08 -6.69
N ASN A 167 -7.37 12.77 -6.47
CA ASN A 167 -8.49 11.82 -6.50
C ASN A 167 -8.85 11.31 -5.09
N GLU A 168 -8.40 11.98 -4.03
CA GLU A 168 -8.58 11.56 -2.63
C GLU A 168 -10.03 11.47 -2.17
N ASP A 169 -10.95 12.18 -2.84
CA ASP A 169 -12.37 12.20 -2.53
C ASP A 169 -13.10 10.91 -2.96
N ASP A 170 -12.47 10.06 -3.79
CA ASP A 170 -13.04 8.77 -4.18
C ASP A 170 -12.72 7.68 -3.14
N GLU A 171 -13.57 7.60 -2.11
CA GLU A 171 -13.45 6.59 -1.06
C GLU A 171 -13.58 5.14 -1.55
N HIS A 172 -14.09 4.92 -2.77
CA HIS A 172 -14.22 3.58 -3.39
C HIS A 172 -13.07 3.29 -4.37
N HIS A 173 -12.08 4.17 -4.46
CA HIS A 173 -10.92 3.94 -5.30
C HIS A 173 -10.11 2.74 -4.79
N ALA A 174 -9.68 1.85 -5.69
CA ALA A 174 -9.00 0.59 -5.35
C ALA A 174 -7.82 0.79 -4.38
N PHE A 175 -6.98 1.81 -4.61
CA PHE A 175 -5.84 2.09 -3.73
C PHE A 175 -6.20 2.77 -2.39
N ALA A 176 -7.31 3.49 -2.30
CA ALA A 176 -7.82 3.96 -1.02
C ALA A 176 -8.29 2.77 -0.17
N LEU A 177 -9.02 1.84 -0.78
CA LEU A 177 -9.51 0.63 -0.13
C LEU A 177 -8.35 -0.29 0.30
N LYS A 178 -7.37 -0.51 -0.58
CA LYS A 178 -6.15 -1.27 -0.27
C LYS A 178 -5.36 -0.65 0.88
N TYR A 179 -5.17 0.66 0.87
CA TYR A 179 -4.49 1.35 1.96
C TYR A 179 -5.22 1.17 3.28
N ARG A 180 -6.55 1.29 3.32
CA ARG A 180 -7.36 1.07 4.53
C ARG A 180 -7.21 -0.35 5.11
N LEU A 181 -6.98 -1.37 4.28
CA LEU A 181 -6.67 -2.72 4.76
C LEU A 181 -5.33 -2.75 5.50
N PHE A 182 -4.30 -2.10 4.96
CA PHE A 182 -3.02 -1.99 5.68
C PHE A 182 -3.11 -1.08 6.90
N GLU A 183 -3.92 -0.01 6.84
CA GLU A 183 -4.17 0.90 7.97
C GLU A 183 -4.86 0.18 9.13
N SER A 184 -5.70 -0.82 8.86
CA SER A 184 -6.28 -1.70 9.88
C SER A 184 -5.31 -2.79 10.37
N GLY A 185 -4.04 -2.74 9.96
CA GLY A 185 -2.99 -3.65 10.39
C GLY A 185 -2.97 -4.98 9.64
N ARG A 186 -3.67 -5.09 8.50
CA ARG A 186 -3.70 -6.30 7.66
C ARG A 186 -2.65 -6.29 6.57
N TRP A 187 -2.35 -7.46 6.04
CA TRP A 187 -1.53 -7.63 4.86
C TRP A 187 -2.31 -8.34 3.75
N PRO A 188 -2.87 -7.57 2.79
CA PRO A 188 -3.29 -8.06 1.49
C PRO A 188 -2.13 -8.74 0.75
N ILE A 189 -2.16 -10.07 0.63
CA ILE A 189 -1.09 -10.84 -0.02
C ILE A 189 -1.29 -10.85 -1.53
N GLY A 190 -2.53 -11.05 -1.97
CA GLY A 190 -2.89 -11.04 -3.39
C GLY A 190 -3.95 -12.07 -3.74
N VAL A 191 -4.27 -12.17 -5.03
CA VAL A 191 -5.26 -13.11 -5.54
C VAL A 191 -4.54 -14.34 -6.12
N VAL A 192 -4.92 -15.53 -5.65
CA VAL A 192 -4.45 -16.83 -6.18
C VAL A 192 -5.66 -17.59 -6.70
N GLY A 193 -5.64 -17.94 -7.98
CA GLY A 193 -6.84 -18.41 -8.68
C GLY A 193 -7.99 -17.39 -8.57
N ASN A 194 -8.99 -17.71 -7.74
CA ASN A 194 -10.16 -16.86 -7.46
C ASN A 194 -10.31 -16.54 -5.96
N SER A 195 -9.22 -16.62 -5.20
CA SER A 195 -9.21 -16.37 -3.75
C SER A 195 -8.25 -15.23 -3.42
N PHE A 196 -8.76 -14.19 -2.78
CA PHE A 196 -7.97 -13.07 -2.26
C PHE A 196 -7.47 -13.42 -0.87
N HIS A 197 -6.15 -13.56 -0.73
CA HIS A 197 -5.49 -13.91 0.51
C HIS A 197 -5.14 -12.65 1.29
N ILE A 198 -5.58 -12.59 2.54
CA ILE A 198 -5.34 -11.47 3.46
C ILE A 198 -5.01 -12.00 4.85
N PHE A 199 -3.95 -11.46 5.45
CA PHE A 199 -3.45 -11.81 6.77
C PHE A 199 -3.78 -10.73 7.80
#